data_AF-A0A7J8MWX9-F1
#
_entry.id   AF-A0A7J8MWX9-F1
#
_cell.length_a   1.000
_cell.length_b   1.000
_cell.length_c   1.000
_cell.angle_alpha   90.00
_cell.angle_beta   90.00
_cell.angle_gamma   90.00
#
_symmetry.space_group_name_H-M   'P 1'
#
loop_
_entity.id
_entity.type
_entity.pdbx_description
1 polymer ?
#
loop_
_entity_poly.entity_id
_entity_poly.type
_entity_poly.pdbx_seq_one_letter_code
_entity_poly.pdbx_strand_id
1 'polypeptide(L)'
;MACKTTPGEWKYAIEMLKRSALPKMENEVFPLLKFSYDNLPNATMKCCFLYCCLYPEDYCIPKKRLVEYWFCEGLLDKFDRINEAQMQGGDIISSLLNACLLERDGEDYVKMHDVIRDMALWITRKFEATEDTFFVKAGAQLSQEPYVKAW
;
A
#
# COMPACT_ATOMS: atom_id res chain seq x y z
N MET A 1 11.84 -14.83 21.72
CA MET A 1 11.43 -13.72 22.60
C MET A 1 10.70 -14.20 23.86
N ALA A 2 11.00 -15.39 24.39
CA ALA A 2 10.12 -16.06 25.36
C ALA A 2 10.27 -15.60 26.83
N CYS A 3 11.27 -14.76 27.17
CA CYS A 3 11.59 -14.43 28.57
C CYS A 3 11.57 -12.92 28.87
N LYS A 4 11.05 -12.08 27.98
CA LYS A 4 10.99 -10.61 28.16
C LYS A 4 9.72 -10.26 28.93
N THR A 5 9.85 -9.55 30.05
CA THR A 5 8.72 -9.32 30.97
C THR A 5 8.44 -7.84 31.21
N THR A 6 9.43 -6.97 31.04
CA THR A 6 9.27 -5.53 31.27
C THR A 6 9.04 -4.74 29.96
N PRO A 7 8.33 -3.60 29.99
CA PRO A 7 8.15 -2.77 28.80
C PRO A 7 9.46 -2.29 28.16
N GLY A 8 10.50 -2.04 28.96
CA GLY A 8 11.82 -1.63 28.45
C GLY A 8 12.52 -2.73 27.66
N GLU A 9 12.42 -3.97 28.15
CA GLU A 9 12.92 -5.15 27.45
C GLU A 9 12.23 -5.40 26.11
N TRP A 10 10.91 -5.18 26.05
CA TRP A 10 10.14 -5.28 24.82
C TRP A 10 10.51 -4.18 23.82
N LYS A 11 10.66 -2.93 24.27
CA LYS A 11 11.13 -1.82 23.41
C LYS A 11 12.49 -2.13 22.79
N TYR A 12 13.44 -2.61 23.60
CA TYR A 12 14.76 -3.00 23.11
C TYR A 12 14.70 -4.17 22.11
N ALA A 13 13.88 -5.19 22.38
CA ALA A 13 13.71 -6.31 21.47
C ALA A 13 13.15 -5.87 20.10
N ILE A 14 12.17 -4.95 20.10
CA ILE A 14 11.62 -4.36 18.87
C ILE A 14 12.70 -3.59 18.12
N GLU A 15 13.52 -2.79 18.80
CA GLU A 15 14.61 -2.04 18.17
C GLU A 15 15.64 -2.99 17.52
N MET A 16 16.00 -4.07 18.22
CA MET A 16 16.92 -5.08 17.70
C MET A 16 16.35 -5.81 16.48
N LEU A 17 15.07 -6.17 16.51
CA LEU A 17 14.38 -6.75 15.36
C LEU A 17 14.37 -5.78 14.18
N LYS A 18 14.05 -4.50 14.40
CA LYS A 18 14.08 -3.49 13.34
C LYS A 18 15.47 -3.37 12.71
N ARG A 19 16.52 -3.33 13.52
CA ARG A 19 17.91 -3.23 13.02
C ARG A 19 18.39 -4.44 12.23
N SER A 20 17.91 -5.64 12.57
CA SER A 20 18.40 -6.88 11.96
C SER A 20 17.52 -7.37 10.80
N ALA A 21 16.20 -7.27 10.94
CA ALA A 21 15.25 -7.83 9.98
C ALA A 21 14.93 -6.87 8.82
N LEU A 22 14.83 -5.56 9.06
CA LEU A 22 14.46 -4.60 8.00
C LEU A 22 15.43 -4.62 6.82
N PRO A 23 16.77 -4.56 7.00
CA PRO A 23 17.69 -4.62 5.87
C PRO A 23 17.58 -5.94 5.09
N LYS A 24 17.28 -7.04 5.78
CA LYS A 24 17.09 -8.35 5.14
C LYS A 24 15.80 -8.38 4.32
N MET A 25 14.72 -7.83 4.85
CA MET A 25 13.45 -7.71 4.12
C MET A 25 13.63 -6.89 2.84
N GLU A 26 14.26 -5.72 2.94
CA GLU A 26 14.46 -4.82 1.80
C GLU A 26 15.38 -5.37 0.71
N ASN A 27 16.40 -6.16 1.10
CA ASN A 27 17.40 -6.66 0.15
C ASN A 27 17.09 -8.05 -0.40
N GLU A 28 16.36 -8.89 0.33
CA GLU A 28 16.12 -10.30 -0.06
C GLU A 28 14.65 -10.59 -0.35
N VAL A 29 13.71 -10.07 0.45
CA VAL A 29 12.30 -10.47 0.39
C VAL A 29 11.49 -9.55 -0.53
N PHE A 30 11.59 -8.22 -0.36
CA PHE A 30 10.84 -7.27 -1.18
C PHE A 30 11.16 -7.36 -2.67
N PRO A 31 12.42 -7.57 -3.11
CA PRO A 31 12.69 -7.78 -4.54
C PRO A 31 11.97 -8.99 -5.13
N LEU A 32 11.83 -10.08 -4.35
CA LEU A 32 11.12 -11.28 -4.79
C LEU A 32 9.60 -11.03 -4.91
N LEU A 33 9.02 -10.35 -3.92
CA LEU A 33 7.60 -9.99 -3.94
C LEU A 33 7.29 -8.94 -5.03
N LYS A 34 8.24 -8.03 -5.29
CA LYS A 34 8.12 -6.98 -6.31
C LYS A 34 7.97 -7.58 -7.71
N PHE A 35 8.37 -8.83 -7.91
CA PHE A 35 8.12 -9.54 -9.17
C PHE A 35 6.64 -9.52 -9.56
N SER A 36 5.71 -9.78 -8.63
CA SER A 36 4.27 -9.72 -8.93
C SER A 36 3.82 -8.30 -9.31
N TYR A 37 4.37 -7.28 -8.66
CA TYR A 37 4.11 -5.88 -8.98
C TYR A 37 4.66 -5.49 -10.37
N ASP A 38 5.88 -5.90 -10.69
CA ASP A 38 6.54 -5.54 -11.96
C ASP A 38 5.81 -6.10 -13.17
N ASN A 39 5.19 -7.27 -13.01
CA ASN A 39 4.39 -7.95 -14.03
C ASN A 39 2.94 -7.45 -14.12
N LEU A 40 2.54 -6.43 -13.35
CA LEU A 40 1.26 -5.77 -13.59
C LEU A 40 1.25 -5.11 -14.98
N PRO A 41 0.16 -5.26 -15.76
CA PRO A 41 0.17 -5.05 -17.20
C PRO A 41 0.25 -3.58 -17.63
N ASN A 42 -0.06 -2.63 -16.75
CA ASN A 42 -0.03 -1.20 -17.07
C ASN A 42 0.28 -0.33 -15.86
N ALA A 43 0.67 0.92 -16.12
CA ALA A 43 1.00 1.90 -15.10
C ALA A 43 -0.19 2.21 -14.17
N THR A 44 -1.41 2.30 -14.72
CA THR A 44 -2.62 2.55 -13.92
C THR A 44 -2.81 1.52 -12.82
N MET A 45 -2.67 0.21 -13.12
CA MET A 45 -2.75 -0.86 -12.13
C MET A 45 -1.65 -0.77 -11.08
N LYS A 46 -0.43 -0.41 -11.49
CA LYS A 46 0.71 -0.21 -10.58
C LYS A 46 0.42 0.95 -9.61
N CYS A 47 -0.05 2.09 -10.11
CA CYS A 47 -0.43 3.23 -9.28
C CYS A 47 -1.61 2.91 -8.34
N CYS A 48 -2.64 2.22 -8.84
CA CYS A 48 -3.78 1.79 -8.01
C CYS A 48 -3.34 0.85 -6.88
N PHE A 49 -2.43 -0.08 -7.15
CA PHE A 49 -1.83 -0.94 -6.12
C PHE A 49 -1.05 -0.13 -5.07
N LEU A 50 -0.19 0.80 -5.50
CA LEU A 50 0.58 1.63 -4.57
C LEU A 50 -0.34 2.52 -3.72
N TYR A 51 -1.44 3.03 -4.28
CA TYR A 51 -2.42 3.79 -3.52
C TYR A 51 -3.00 3.00 -2.34
N CYS A 52 -3.17 1.69 -2.48
CA CYS A 52 -3.70 0.84 -1.40
C CYS A 52 -2.79 0.82 -0.15
N CYS A 53 -1.47 1.06 -0.27
CA CYS A 53 -0.58 1.05 0.90
C CYS A 53 -0.75 2.27 1.81
N LEU A 54 -1.53 3.27 1.37
CA LEU A 54 -1.90 4.43 2.19
C LEU A 54 -2.88 4.06 3.32
N TYR A 55 -3.61 2.95 3.16
CA TYR A 55 -4.44 2.43 4.23
C TYR A 55 -3.58 1.82 5.36
N PRO A 56 -4.06 1.85 6.61
CA PRO A 56 -3.37 1.21 7.72
C PRO A 56 -3.22 -0.31 7.54
N GLU A 57 -2.30 -0.89 8.31
CA GLU A 57 -2.21 -2.36 8.50
C GLU A 57 -3.57 -2.93 8.94
N ASP A 58 -3.88 -4.13 8.44
CA ASP A 58 -5.13 -4.85 8.69
C ASP A 58 -6.44 -4.11 8.34
N TYR A 59 -6.39 -2.99 7.63
CA TYR A 59 -7.59 -2.23 7.31
C TYR A 59 -8.44 -2.91 6.22
N CYS A 60 -9.72 -3.13 6.52
CA CYS A 60 -10.72 -3.66 5.60
C CYS A 60 -11.17 -2.53 4.63
N ILE A 61 -10.68 -2.53 3.39
CA ILE A 61 -10.98 -1.50 2.39
C ILE A 61 -12.26 -1.88 1.62
N PRO A 62 -13.32 -1.06 1.64
CA PRO A 62 -14.49 -1.29 0.79
C PRO A 62 -14.13 -1.08 -0.68
N LYS A 63 -14.36 -2.09 -1.53
CA LYS A 63 -13.97 -2.08 -2.95
C LYS A 63 -14.52 -0.88 -3.70
N LYS A 64 -15.82 -0.57 -3.52
CA LYS A 64 -16.48 0.54 -4.20
C LYS A 64 -15.83 1.89 -3.86
N ARG A 65 -15.50 2.11 -2.58
CA ARG A 65 -14.85 3.34 -2.12
C ARG A 65 -13.40 3.46 -2.60
N LEU A 66 -12.68 2.34 -2.65
CA LEU A 66 -11.32 2.32 -3.20
C LEU A 66 -11.33 2.82 -4.65
N VAL A 67 -12.28 2.36 -5.46
CA VAL A 67 -12.41 2.82 -6.84
C VAL A 67 -12.87 4.28 -6.93
N GLU A 68 -13.77 4.73 -6.05
CA GLU A 68 -14.14 6.15 -5.95
C GLU A 68 -12.92 7.04 -5.69
N TYR A 69 -12.02 6.61 -4.80
CA TYR A 69 -10.79 7.37 -4.54
C TYR A 69 -9.82 7.31 -5.71
N TRP A 70 -9.59 6.16 -6.33
CA TRP A 70 -8.77 6.09 -7.55
C TRP A 70 -9.29 7.01 -8.67
N PHE A 71 -10.61 7.13 -8.80
CA PHE A 71 -11.23 8.06 -9.74
C PHE A 71 -10.99 9.52 -9.34
N CYS A 72 -11.24 9.89 -8.09
CA CYS A 72 -11.04 11.25 -7.59
C CYS A 72 -9.57 11.71 -7.68
N GLU A 73 -8.63 10.80 -7.53
CA GLU A 73 -7.18 11.05 -7.62
C GLU A 73 -6.69 11.07 -9.08
N GLY A 74 -7.57 10.87 -10.05
CA GLY A 74 -7.22 10.88 -11.47
C GLY A 74 -6.43 9.65 -11.93
N LEU A 75 -6.38 8.57 -11.15
CA LEU A 75 -5.75 7.32 -11.59
C LEU A 75 -6.56 6.62 -12.67
N LEU A 76 -7.88 6.89 -12.70
CA LEU A 76 -8.83 6.38 -13.69
C LEU A 76 -9.34 7.52 -14.60
N ASP A 77 -8.41 8.29 -15.15
CA ASP A 77 -8.63 9.51 -15.95
C ASP A 77 -9.36 9.32 -17.29
N LYS A 78 -9.53 8.08 -17.75
CA LYS A 78 -10.21 7.75 -19.02
C LYS A 78 -11.73 7.88 -18.98
N PHE A 79 -12.30 8.17 -17.82
CA PHE A 79 -13.75 8.21 -17.61
C PHE A 79 -14.19 9.57 -17.09
N ASP A 80 -15.33 10.04 -17.57
CA ASP A 80 -15.96 11.27 -17.05
C ASP A 80 -16.93 10.98 -15.89
N ARG A 81 -17.29 9.70 -15.70
CA ARG A 81 -18.32 9.27 -14.75
C ARG A 81 -17.83 8.14 -13.86
N ILE A 82 -18.09 8.29 -12.56
CA ILE A 82 -17.72 7.28 -11.56
C ILE A 82 -18.29 5.89 -11.88
N ASN A 83 -19.51 5.80 -12.41
CA ASN A 83 -20.12 4.50 -12.75
C ASN A 83 -19.34 3.73 -13.81
N GLU A 84 -18.66 4.43 -14.73
CA GLU A 84 -17.83 3.81 -15.76
C GLU A 84 -16.48 3.36 -15.16
N ALA A 85 -15.90 4.20 -14.30
CA ALA A 85 -14.69 3.88 -13.56
C ALA A 85 -14.88 2.67 -12.62
N GLN A 86 -16.08 2.42 -12.08
CA GLN A 86 -16.38 1.26 -11.23
C GLN A 86 -16.13 -0.09 -11.93
N MET A 87 -16.42 -0.18 -13.23
CA MET A 87 -16.20 -1.43 -13.98
C MET A 87 -14.70 -1.71 -14.11
N GLN A 88 -13.92 -0.75 -14.62
CA GLN A 88 -12.46 -0.90 -14.74
C GLN A 88 -11.80 -1.08 -13.36
N GLY A 89 -12.24 -0.35 -12.34
CA GLY A 89 -11.73 -0.48 -10.99
C GLY A 89 -11.98 -1.88 -10.41
N GLY A 90 -13.13 -2.48 -10.70
CA GLY A 90 -13.42 -3.88 -10.36
C GLY A 90 -12.48 -4.88 -11.03
N ASP A 91 -12.15 -4.68 -12.29
CA ASP A 91 -11.18 -5.51 -13.04
C ASP A 91 -9.76 -5.36 -12.48
N ILE A 92 -9.38 -4.14 -12.10
CA ILE A 92 -8.11 -3.86 -11.42
C ILE A 92 -8.04 -4.61 -10.09
N ILE A 93 -9.06 -4.47 -9.23
CA ILE A 93 -9.12 -5.18 -7.94
C ILE A 93 -9.04 -6.70 -8.15
N SER A 94 -9.75 -7.23 -9.14
CA SER A 94 -9.73 -8.67 -9.45
C SER A 94 -8.35 -9.15 -9.88
N SER A 95 -7.65 -8.34 -10.67
CA SER A 95 -6.27 -8.63 -11.10
C SER A 95 -5.29 -8.57 -9.92
N LEU A 96 -5.43 -7.60 -9.02
CA LEU A 96 -4.60 -7.51 -7.80
C LEU A 96 -4.83 -8.68 -6.84
N LEU A 97 -6.08 -9.15 -6.71
CA LEU A 97 -6.42 -10.37 -5.96
C LEU A 97 -5.77 -11.61 -6.60
N ASN A 98 -5.86 -11.75 -7.91
CA ASN A 98 -5.27 -12.89 -8.64
C ASN A 98 -3.73 -12.90 -8.58
N ALA A 99 -3.11 -11.73 -8.46
CA ALA A 99 -1.66 -11.58 -8.28
C ALA A 99 -1.19 -11.73 -6.82
N CYS A 100 -2.11 -12.02 -5.88
CA CYS A 100 -1.84 -12.06 -4.43
C CYS A 100 -1.26 -10.74 -3.87
N LEU A 101 -1.55 -9.61 -4.52
CA LEU A 101 -1.16 -8.27 -4.08
C LEU A 101 -2.22 -7.62 -3.18
N LEU A 102 -3.46 -8.13 -3.26
CA LEU A 102 -4.53 -7.88 -2.30
C LEU A 102 -5.11 -9.21 -1.85
N GLU A 103 -5.76 -9.20 -0.69
CA GLU A 103 -6.49 -10.33 -0.14
C GLU A 103 -7.97 -10.01 -0.03
N ARG A 104 -8.80 -11.05 -0.17
CA ARG A 104 -10.25 -10.93 0.00
C ARG A 104 -10.59 -10.90 1.49
N ASP A 105 -11.43 -9.95 1.88
CA ASP A 105 -11.95 -9.85 3.24
C ASP A 105 -13.49 -9.80 3.24
N GLY A 106 -14.10 -10.90 2.79
CA GLY A 106 -15.53 -10.94 2.46
C GLY A 106 -15.83 -10.59 1.00
N GLU A 107 -17.10 -10.35 0.68
CA GLU A 107 -17.53 -10.17 -0.71
C GLU A 107 -17.12 -8.78 -1.26
N ASP A 108 -17.37 -7.74 -0.48
CA ASP A 108 -17.24 -6.33 -0.90
C ASP A 108 -15.99 -5.62 -0.37
N TYR A 109 -15.11 -6.33 0.34
CA TYR A 109 -13.90 -5.74 0.91
C TYR A 109 -12.64 -6.47 0.46
N VAL A 110 -11.54 -5.72 0.47
CA VAL A 110 -10.18 -6.22 0.27
C VAL A 110 -9.29 -5.68 1.37
N LYS A 111 -8.18 -6.35 1.62
CA LYS A 111 -7.13 -5.89 2.52
C LYS A 111 -5.77 -6.09 1.86
N MET A 112 -4.78 -5.34 2.33
CA MET A 112 -3.39 -5.54 1.92
C MET A 112 -2.64 -6.19 3.08
N HIS A 113 -2.03 -7.33 2.84
CA HIS A 113 -1.21 -8.02 3.84
C HIS A 113 -0.02 -7.15 4.24
N ASP A 114 0.34 -7.13 5.52
CA ASP A 114 1.37 -6.24 6.08
C ASP A 114 2.70 -6.30 5.31
N VAL A 115 3.19 -7.49 5.00
CA VAL A 115 4.43 -7.67 4.20
C VAL A 115 4.30 -7.11 2.77
N ILE A 116 3.14 -7.22 2.13
CA ILE A 116 2.89 -6.66 0.79
C ILE A 116 2.79 -5.14 0.88
N ARG A 117 2.17 -4.62 1.95
CA ARG A 117 2.09 -3.20 2.24
C ARG A 117 3.47 -2.59 2.48
N ASP A 118 4.32 -3.26 3.27
CA ASP A 118 5.69 -2.82 3.51
C ASP A 118 6.51 -2.80 2.23
N MET A 119 6.33 -3.78 1.35
CA MET A 119 6.93 -3.77 0.01
C MET A 119 6.42 -2.59 -0.82
N ALA A 120 5.12 -2.30 -0.82
CA ALA A 120 4.55 -1.17 -1.56
C ALA A 120 5.06 0.18 -1.03
N LEU A 121 5.21 0.32 0.30
CA LEU A 121 5.84 1.48 0.94
C LEU A 121 7.33 1.60 0.58
N TRP A 122 8.03 0.48 0.47
CA TRP A 122 9.43 0.47 0.01
C TRP A 122 9.56 0.88 -1.46
N ILE A 123 8.61 0.46 -2.32
CA ILE A 123 8.56 0.88 -3.72
C ILE A 123 8.29 2.39 -3.83
N THR A 124 7.26 2.90 -3.14
CA THR A 124 6.90 4.34 -3.18
C THR A 124 8.05 5.23 -2.70
N ARG A 125 8.72 4.89 -1.60
CA ARG A 125 9.92 5.63 -1.12
C ARG A 125 11.04 5.69 -2.16
N LYS A 126 11.21 4.64 -2.96
CA LYS A 126 12.19 4.63 -4.06
C LYS A 126 11.77 5.54 -5.20
N PHE A 127 10.48 5.61 -5.53
CA PHE A 127 9.94 6.52 -6.55
C PHE A 127 10.01 7.99 -6.10
N GLU A 128 9.70 8.29 -4.83
CA GLU A 128 9.86 9.63 -4.25
C GLU A 128 11.31 10.13 -4.36
N ALA A 129 12.28 9.24 -4.17
CA ALA A 129 13.69 9.58 -4.33
C ALA A 129 14.11 9.83 -5.79
N THR A 130 13.30 9.44 -6.78
CA THR A 130 13.67 9.51 -8.21
C THR A 130 12.81 10.44 -9.06
N GLU A 131 11.55 10.70 -8.70
CA GLU A 131 10.56 11.36 -9.58
C GLU A 131 9.78 12.52 -8.91
N ASP A 132 10.21 13.04 -7.74
CA ASP A 132 9.57 14.16 -7.02
C ASP A 132 8.04 14.03 -6.85
N THR A 133 7.51 12.80 -6.87
CA THR A 133 6.08 12.50 -6.79
C THR A 133 5.74 12.05 -5.37
N PHE A 134 5.05 12.89 -4.60
CA PHE A 134 4.75 12.65 -3.19
C PHE A 134 3.38 11.97 -3.03
N PHE A 135 3.33 10.84 -2.31
CA PHE A 135 2.06 10.26 -1.87
C PHE A 135 1.70 10.76 -0.47
N VAL A 136 0.54 11.41 -0.32
CA VAL A 136 0.06 11.87 0.99
C VAL A 136 -0.74 10.75 1.66
N LYS A 137 -0.52 10.49 2.96
CA LYS A 137 -1.29 9.46 3.68
C LYS A 137 -2.78 9.79 3.71
N ALA A 138 -3.57 8.95 3.03
CA ALA A 138 -5.03 9.05 3.03
C ALA A 138 -5.62 8.81 4.44
N GLY A 139 -6.72 9.49 4.76
CA GLY A 139 -7.46 9.28 6.02
C GLY A 139 -6.89 9.98 7.26
N ALA A 140 -5.86 10.81 7.14
CA ALA A 140 -5.31 11.59 8.25
C ALA A 140 -6.18 12.79 8.69
N GLN A 141 -7.31 13.05 8.01
CA GLN A 141 -8.22 14.19 8.27
C GLN A 141 -7.48 15.52 8.43
N LEU A 142 -6.47 15.75 7.58
CA LEU A 142 -5.65 16.94 7.65
C LEU A 142 -6.51 18.17 7.34
N SER A 143 -6.57 19.11 8.28
CA SER A 143 -7.23 20.40 8.13
C SER A 143 -6.30 21.48 7.56
N GLN A 144 -5.00 21.18 7.46
CA GLN A 144 -3.97 22.04 6.89
C GLN A 144 -2.91 21.20 6.16
N GLU A 145 -2.22 21.83 5.21
CA GLU A 145 -1.12 21.22 4.48
C GLU A 145 -0.01 20.77 5.45
N PRO A 146 0.38 19.48 5.42
CA PRO A 146 1.36 18.95 6.35
C PRO A 146 2.78 19.41 5.97
N TYR A 147 3.57 19.77 6.98
CA TYR A 147 4.96 20.21 6.77
C TYR A 147 5.78 19.09 6.12
N VAL A 148 6.47 19.39 5.02
CA VAL A 148 7.22 18.44 4.17
C VAL A 148 8.24 17.57 4.95
N LYS A 149 8.69 18.01 6.13
CA LYS A 149 9.62 17.26 7.00
C LYS A 149 8.96 16.27 7.97
N ALA A 150 7.63 16.16 7.98
CA ALA A 150 6.89 15.25 8.85
C ALA A 150 6.55 13.90 8.19
N TRP A 151 7.10 13.64 7.00
CA TRP A 151 6.87 12.42 6.21
C TRP A 151 8.16 11.62 6.08
#